data_AF-A0A3D2GRF9-F1
#
_entry.id   AF-A0A3D2GRF9-F1
#
_cell.length_a   1.000
_cell.length_b   1.000
_cell.length_c   1.000
_cell.angle_alpha   90.00
_cell.angle_beta   90.00
_cell.angle_gamma   90.00
#
_symmetry.space_group_name_H-M   'P 1'
#
loop_
_entity.id
_entity.type
_entity.pdbx_description
1 polymer ?
#
loop_
_entity_poly.entity_id
_entity_poly.type
_entity_poly.pdbx_seq_one_letter_code
_entity_poly.pdbx_strand_id
1 'polypeptide(L)'
;RCVADMLMDEAGTEAVVIETVAGLLSAERTENGDVAVDMGVPKLDWQAIPLSEETDTNKLPLAVGPLHHGVAVNMGNPHAVHFVPDVDAVPLERLGPVLEHDPLFPARANIEAAQIIDRDTIRMRVWERAVGITQACGSAACATIVAAVRRELTERKVEMILDGGSLTLEWREQDEHVIMTGPVAYVAEGVLDPTLLGKPRAKVKPKPQLAVSA
;
A
#
# COMPACT_ATOMS: atom_id res chain seq x y z
N ARG A 1 4.96 -9.96 4.68
CA ARG A 1 6.37 -10.36 4.83
C ARG A 1 6.65 -10.92 6.22
N CYS A 2 6.71 -10.13 7.30
CA CYS A 2 7.05 -10.67 8.64
C CYS A 2 6.15 -11.82 9.12
N VAL A 3 4.84 -11.74 8.89
CA VAL A 3 3.92 -12.85 9.20
C VAL A 3 4.23 -14.10 8.36
N ALA A 4 4.58 -13.92 7.09
CA ALA A 4 4.90 -15.04 6.21
C ALA A 4 6.21 -15.73 6.62
N ASP A 5 7.24 -14.93 6.89
CA ASP A 5 8.53 -15.38 7.43
C ASP A 5 8.36 -16.23 8.70
N MET A 6 7.60 -15.71 9.67
CA MET A 6 7.29 -16.44 10.91
C MET A 6 6.55 -17.76 10.65
N LEU A 7 5.53 -17.76 9.78
CA LEU A 7 4.77 -18.98 9.47
C LEU A 7 5.58 -20.01 8.67
N MET A 8 6.47 -19.56 7.79
CA MET A 8 7.43 -20.40 7.07
C MET A 8 8.34 -21.12 8.06
N ASP A 9 8.90 -20.38 9.02
CA ASP A 9 9.77 -20.94 10.06
C ASP A 9 9.02 -21.93 10.96
N GLU A 10 7.79 -21.61 11.39
CA GLU A 10 6.96 -22.50 12.22
C GLU A 10 6.56 -23.80 11.50
N ALA A 11 6.28 -23.71 10.20
CA ALA A 11 5.86 -24.86 9.39
C ALA A 11 7.02 -25.63 8.73
N GLY A 12 8.25 -25.11 8.78
CA GLY A 12 9.43 -25.70 8.13
C GLY A 12 9.30 -25.75 6.61
N THR A 13 8.76 -24.69 6.01
CA THR A 13 8.52 -24.56 4.56
C THR A 13 9.01 -23.21 4.06
N GLU A 14 9.33 -23.10 2.76
CA GLU A 14 9.75 -21.83 2.13
C GLU A 14 8.58 -21.06 1.51
N ALA A 15 7.36 -21.60 1.56
CA ALA A 15 6.18 -20.99 0.97
C ALA A 15 4.93 -21.17 1.85
N VAL A 16 4.13 -20.11 1.96
CA VAL A 16 2.87 -20.09 2.72
C VAL A 16 1.80 -19.28 1.99
N VAL A 17 0.54 -19.53 2.33
CA VAL A 17 -0.61 -18.72 1.90
C VAL A 17 -1.30 -18.15 3.13
N ILE A 18 -1.54 -16.84 3.13
CA ILE A 18 -2.12 -16.10 4.26
C ILE A 18 -3.47 -15.53 3.84
N GLU A 19 -4.52 -15.84 4.60
CA GLU A 19 -5.83 -15.18 4.43
C GLU A 19 -5.82 -13.81 5.11
N THR A 20 -6.20 -12.78 4.36
CA THR A 20 -6.34 -11.41 4.84
C THR A 20 -7.73 -10.86 4.52
N VAL A 21 -8.07 -9.69 5.06
CA VAL A 21 -9.29 -8.96 4.68
C VAL A 21 -9.33 -8.59 3.19
N ALA A 22 -8.18 -8.54 2.51
CA ALA A 22 -8.07 -8.25 1.09
C ALA A 22 -8.08 -9.52 0.21
N GLY A 23 -8.10 -10.71 0.82
CA GLY A 23 -8.04 -12.00 0.14
C GLY A 23 -6.81 -12.83 0.54
N LEU A 24 -6.56 -13.90 -0.21
CA LEU A 24 -5.41 -14.78 -0.02
C LEU A 24 -4.15 -14.12 -0.60
N LEU A 25 -3.06 -14.11 0.16
CA LEU A 25 -1.74 -13.66 -0.27
C LEU A 25 -0.77 -14.84 -0.19
N SER A 26 -0.20 -15.22 -1.33
CA SER A 26 0.87 -16.20 -1.40
C SER A 26 2.20 -15.52 -1.13
N ALA A 27 3.07 -16.16 -0.36
CA ALA A 27 4.40 -15.66 -0.08
C ALA A 27 5.43 -16.78 -0.16
N GLU A 28 6.63 -16.44 -0.62
CA GLU A 28 7.77 -17.33 -0.74
C GLU A 28 9.06 -16.67 -0.27
N ARG A 29 9.96 -17.45 0.32
CA ARG A 29 11.33 -17.02 0.61
C ARG A 29 12.18 -17.15 -0.64
N THR A 30 12.86 -16.07 -0.98
CA THR A 30 13.80 -16.03 -2.12
C THR A 30 15.14 -16.65 -1.73
N GLU A 31 15.98 -16.97 -2.73
CA GLU A 31 17.32 -17.54 -2.52
C GLU A 31 18.22 -16.67 -1.62
N ASN A 32 18.00 -15.35 -1.61
CA ASN A 32 18.77 -14.40 -0.80
C ASN A 32 18.17 -14.17 0.60
N GLY A 33 17.11 -14.88 0.96
CA GLY A 33 16.46 -14.80 2.28
C GLY A 33 15.35 -13.73 2.39
N ASP A 34 15.20 -12.84 1.40
CA ASP A 34 14.07 -11.92 1.32
C ASP A 34 12.76 -12.67 1.13
N VAL A 35 11.64 -12.03 1.50
CA VAL A 35 10.30 -12.59 1.32
C VAL A 35 9.59 -11.88 0.18
N ALA A 36 9.25 -12.64 -0.86
CA ALA A 36 8.37 -12.21 -1.94
C ALA A 36 6.92 -12.49 -1.56
N VAL A 37 6.04 -11.52 -1.81
CA VAL A 37 4.59 -11.64 -1.57
C VAL A 37 3.87 -11.30 -2.86
N ASP A 38 3.00 -12.19 -3.29
CA ASP A 38 2.02 -11.91 -4.31
C ASP A 38 0.91 -11.05 -3.72
N MET A 39 0.90 -9.77 -4.10
CA MET A 39 -0.03 -8.75 -3.62
C MET A 39 -1.34 -8.73 -4.43
N GLY A 40 -1.47 -9.63 -5.41
CA GLY A 40 -2.63 -9.78 -6.26
C GLY A 40 -2.72 -8.74 -7.37
N VAL A 41 -3.87 -8.74 -8.05
CA VAL A 41 -4.15 -7.87 -9.20
C VAL A 41 -4.63 -6.49 -8.72
N PRO A 42 -4.05 -5.38 -9.22
CA PRO A 42 -4.52 -4.05 -8.90
C PRO A 42 -5.90 -3.79 -9.50
N LYS A 43 -6.75 -3.10 -8.75
CA LYS A 43 -8.06 -2.63 -9.23
C LYS A 43 -7.91 -1.19 -9.73
N LEU A 44 -8.28 -0.97 -11.00
CA LEU A 44 -8.02 0.28 -11.71
C LEU A 44 -9.28 1.06 -12.08
N ASP A 45 -10.45 0.42 -12.02
CA ASP A 45 -11.75 1.05 -12.26
C ASP A 45 -12.17 1.94 -11.08
N TRP A 46 -12.85 3.05 -11.36
CA TRP A 46 -13.21 4.04 -10.34
C TRP A 46 -14.13 3.47 -9.25
N GLN A 47 -15.05 2.56 -9.58
CA GLN A 47 -15.94 1.91 -8.60
C GLN A 47 -15.16 0.94 -7.72
N ALA A 48 -14.17 0.27 -8.31
CA ALA A 48 -13.30 -0.65 -7.61
C ALA A 48 -12.28 0.07 -6.70
N ILE A 49 -11.97 1.35 -6.95
CA ILE A 49 -11.15 2.24 -6.09
C ILE A 49 -11.99 3.04 -5.06
N PRO A 50 -13.22 2.59 -4.83
CA PRO A 50 -14.40 3.40 -4.48
C PRO A 50 -14.24 4.93 -4.54
N LEU A 51 -14.14 5.49 -5.75
CA LEU A 51 -14.30 6.94 -5.96
C LEU A 51 -15.78 7.33 -5.86
N SER A 52 -16.06 8.58 -5.50
CA SER A 52 -17.44 9.08 -5.37
C SER A 52 -18.18 9.24 -6.70
N GLU A 53 -17.45 9.38 -7.79
CA GLU A 53 -17.98 9.62 -9.14
C GLU A 53 -17.05 9.05 -10.23
N GLU A 54 -17.60 8.86 -11.43
CA GLU A 54 -16.84 8.42 -12.59
C GLU A 54 -15.73 9.42 -12.91
N THR A 55 -14.48 8.95 -12.87
CA THR A 55 -13.28 9.78 -12.97
C THR A 55 -12.20 9.04 -13.74
N ASP A 56 -11.40 9.75 -14.53
CA ASP A 56 -10.17 9.19 -15.10
C ASP A 56 -9.17 8.86 -13.98
N THR A 57 -9.01 7.57 -13.69
CA THR A 57 -8.14 7.08 -12.62
C THR A 57 -6.66 7.22 -12.94
N ASN A 58 -6.28 7.55 -14.18
CA ASN A 58 -4.89 7.91 -14.55
C ASN A 58 -4.56 9.40 -14.38
N LYS A 59 -5.58 10.23 -14.11
CA LYS A 59 -5.41 11.68 -14.00
C LYS A 59 -6.53 12.28 -13.17
N LEU A 60 -6.49 12.05 -11.86
CA LEU A 60 -7.49 12.56 -10.94
C LEU A 60 -7.62 14.10 -11.02
N PRO A 61 -8.83 14.65 -10.86
CA PRO A 61 -9.08 16.09 -10.84
C PRO A 61 -8.70 16.72 -9.48
N LEU A 62 -7.61 16.26 -8.88
CA LEU A 62 -7.11 16.73 -7.59
C LEU A 62 -5.88 17.61 -7.82
N ALA A 63 -5.81 18.71 -7.06
CA ALA A 63 -4.67 19.62 -7.06
C ALA A 63 -4.54 20.32 -5.70
N VAL A 64 -3.51 19.97 -4.93
CA VAL A 64 -3.17 20.60 -3.65
C VAL A 64 -1.66 20.81 -3.60
N GLY A 65 -1.23 22.05 -3.82
CA GLY A 65 0.20 22.39 -3.90
C GLY A 65 0.90 21.65 -5.05
N PRO A 66 2.05 20.99 -4.83
CA PRO A 66 2.73 20.20 -5.87
C PRO A 66 2.03 18.88 -6.20
N LEU A 67 1.05 18.44 -5.39
CA LEU A 67 0.34 17.19 -5.59
C LEU A 67 -0.86 17.43 -6.51
N HIS A 68 -0.70 17.10 -7.78
CA HIS A 68 -1.72 17.30 -8.80
C HIS A 68 -1.77 16.10 -9.74
N HIS A 69 -2.94 15.86 -10.36
CA HIS A 69 -3.12 14.82 -11.37
C HIS A 69 -2.69 13.42 -10.91
N GLY A 70 -3.02 13.07 -9.66
CA GLY A 70 -2.68 11.76 -9.12
C GLY A 70 -3.29 10.60 -9.91
N VAL A 71 -2.71 9.42 -9.75
CA VAL A 71 -3.20 8.16 -10.29
C VAL A 71 -3.84 7.35 -9.17
N ALA A 72 -5.11 6.97 -9.35
CA ALA A 72 -5.84 6.15 -8.42
C ALA A 72 -5.60 4.66 -8.71
N VAL A 73 -5.26 3.90 -7.66
CA VAL A 73 -5.05 2.45 -7.70
C VAL A 73 -5.62 1.85 -6.42
N ASN A 74 -6.15 0.63 -6.48
CA ASN A 74 -6.58 -0.10 -5.29
C ASN A 74 -5.87 -1.47 -5.21
N MET A 75 -5.13 -1.66 -4.11
CA MET A 75 -4.38 -2.89 -3.77
C MET A 75 -5.02 -3.64 -2.57
N GLY A 76 -6.34 -3.56 -2.44
CA GLY A 76 -7.13 -3.92 -1.25
C GLY A 76 -7.62 -2.71 -0.45
N ASN A 77 -6.98 -1.55 -0.65
CA ASN A 77 -7.34 -0.23 -0.12
C ASN A 77 -7.05 0.86 -1.16
N PRO A 78 -7.71 2.04 -1.10
CA PRO A 78 -7.52 3.12 -2.07
C PRO A 78 -6.17 3.84 -1.90
N HIS A 79 -5.51 4.12 -3.02
CA HIS A 79 -4.25 4.87 -3.13
C HIS A 79 -4.38 5.98 -4.17
N ALA A 80 -3.68 7.09 -3.95
CA ALA A 80 -3.63 8.23 -4.85
C ALA A 80 -2.18 8.70 -5.00
N VAL A 81 -1.55 8.26 -6.09
CA VAL A 81 -0.12 8.43 -6.34
C VAL A 81 0.13 9.68 -7.16
N HIS A 82 0.90 10.62 -6.62
CA HIS A 82 1.22 11.89 -7.27
C HIS A 82 2.71 11.92 -7.63
N PHE A 83 3.02 12.10 -8.90
CA PHE A 83 4.39 12.22 -9.37
C PHE A 83 4.90 13.65 -9.21
N VAL A 84 6.04 13.81 -8.55
CA VAL A 84 6.67 15.10 -8.23
C VAL A 84 8.16 15.10 -8.59
N PRO A 85 8.77 16.28 -8.85
CA PRO A 85 10.19 16.36 -9.15
C PRO A 85 11.11 15.99 -7.98
N ASP A 86 10.67 16.23 -6.75
CA ASP A 86 11.43 16.01 -5.51
C ASP A 86 10.44 15.71 -4.37
N VAL A 87 10.51 14.50 -3.81
CA VAL A 87 9.61 14.09 -2.71
C VAL A 87 9.95 14.71 -1.36
N ASP A 88 11.21 15.11 -1.14
CA ASP A 88 11.66 15.66 0.14
C ASP A 88 11.23 17.13 0.26
N ALA A 89 11.03 17.81 -0.87
CA ALA A 89 10.46 19.15 -0.94
C ALA A 89 8.92 19.18 -0.73
N VAL A 90 8.23 18.03 -0.77
CA VAL A 90 6.77 17.97 -0.57
C VAL A 90 6.44 18.01 0.93
N PRO A 91 5.65 19.00 1.40
CA PRO A 91 5.20 19.06 2.80
C PRO A 91 4.03 18.08 3.04
N LEU A 92 4.29 16.78 2.89
CA LEU A 92 3.27 15.73 2.86
C LEU A 92 2.48 15.63 4.16
N GLU A 93 3.06 16.00 5.30
CA GLU A 93 2.40 16.09 6.60
C GLU A 93 1.25 17.11 6.61
N ARG A 94 1.33 18.14 5.75
CA ARG A 94 0.33 19.20 5.62
C ARG A 94 -0.67 18.90 4.51
N LEU A 95 -0.22 18.32 3.40
CA LEU A 95 -1.04 18.09 2.21
C LEU A 95 -1.77 16.74 2.25
N GLY A 96 -1.14 15.71 2.82
CA GLY A 96 -1.68 14.37 2.98
C GLY A 96 -3.05 14.34 3.66
N PRO A 97 -3.26 14.99 4.83
CA PRO A 97 -4.56 15.05 5.47
C PRO A 97 -5.66 15.68 4.61
N VAL A 98 -5.31 16.67 3.78
CA VAL A 98 -6.27 17.36 2.90
C VAL A 98 -6.76 16.39 1.82
N LEU A 99 -5.83 15.70 1.14
CA LEU A 99 -6.15 14.76 0.09
C LEU A 99 -6.76 13.45 0.62
N GLU A 100 -6.32 12.97 1.79
CA GLU A 100 -6.91 11.79 2.46
C GLU A 100 -8.43 11.95 2.65
N HIS A 101 -8.85 13.17 2.99
CA HIS A 101 -10.25 13.52 3.29
C HIS A 101 -10.97 14.19 2.12
N ASP A 102 -10.38 14.17 0.92
CA ASP A 102 -11.03 14.74 -0.26
C ASP A 102 -12.38 14.03 -0.53
N PRO A 103 -13.47 14.76 -0.84
CA PRO A 103 -14.77 14.17 -1.12
C PRO A 103 -14.76 13.10 -2.21
N LEU A 104 -13.79 13.12 -3.13
CA LEU A 104 -13.60 12.10 -4.16
C LEU A 104 -13.33 10.71 -3.58
N PHE A 105 -12.83 10.64 -2.34
CA PHE A 105 -12.54 9.40 -1.62
C PHE A 105 -13.47 9.21 -0.41
N PRO A 106 -14.72 8.72 -0.58
CA PRO A 106 -15.62 8.43 0.55
C PRO A 106 -15.04 7.49 1.60
N ALA A 107 -14.20 6.53 1.18
CA ALA A 107 -13.49 5.60 2.05
C ALA A 107 -12.14 6.13 2.56
N ARG A 108 -11.80 7.39 2.23
CA ARG A 108 -10.47 8.00 2.31
C ARG A 108 -9.42 7.22 1.51
N ALA A 109 -8.27 7.82 1.25
CA ALA A 109 -7.18 7.20 0.51
C ALA A 109 -5.82 7.37 1.22
N ASN A 110 -4.89 6.45 0.94
CA ASN A 110 -3.47 6.70 1.15
C ASN A 110 -2.97 7.65 0.05
N ILE A 111 -2.08 8.57 0.42
CA ILE A 111 -1.59 9.60 -0.50
C ILE A 111 -0.09 9.44 -0.65
N GLU A 112 0.35 9.11 -1.85
CA GLU A 112 1.77 8.95 -2.18
C GLU A 112 2.28 10.16 -2.95
N ALA A 113 3.49 10.61 -2.59
CA ALA A 113 4.32 11.45 -3.42
C ALA A 113 5.47 10.60 -3.94
N ALA A 114 5.64 10.51 -5.27
CA ALA A 114 6.62 9.67 -5.92
C ALA A 114 7.50 10.50 -6.88
N GLN A 115 8.81 10.28 -6.81
CA GLN A 115 9.80 10.84 -7.71
C GLN A 115 10.40 9.71 -8.54
N ILE A 116 10.31 9.87 -9.87
CA ILE A 116 10.97 8.97 -10.80
C ILE A 116 12.45 9.34 -10.85
N ILE A 117 13.32 8.44 -10.41
CA ILE A 117 14.78 8.63 -10.45
C ILE A 117 15.29 8.23 -11.84
N ASP A 118 14.85 7.05 -12.30
CA ASP A 118 15.06 6.53 -13.64
C ASP A 118 13.95 5.50 -13.98
N ARG A 119 14.11 4.76 -15.07
CA ARG A 119 13.10 3.79 -15.54
C ARG A 119 12.93 2.58 -14.64
N ASP A 120 13.91 2.29 -13.78
CA ASP A 120 13.95 1.10 -12.93
C ASP A 120 13.93 1.47 -11.43
N THR A 121 13.90 2.77 -11.09
CA THR A 121 14.01 3.25 -9.71
C THR A 121 13.02 4.37 -9.40
N ILE A 122 12.22 4.18 -8.35
CA ILE A 122 11.28 5.16 -7.84
C ILE A 122 11.58 5.44 -6.37
N ARG A 123 11.59 6.72 -5.99
CA ARG A 123 11.63 7.16 -4.59
C ARG A 123 10.24 7.65 -4.19
N MET A 124 9.67 7.14 -3.09
CA MET A 124 8.33 7.55 -2.64
C MET A 124 8.23 7.85 -1.14
N ARG A 125 7.34 8.77 -0.79
CA ARG A 125 6.86 9.02 0.58
C ARG A 125 5.36 8.85 0.61
N VAL A 126 4.81 8.44 1.75
CA VAL A 126 3.38 8.15 1.91
C VAL A 126 2.80 8.81 3.14
N TRP A 127 1.60 9.38 2.98
CA TRP A 127 0.67 9.67 4.05
C TRP A 127 -0.35 8.53 4.09
N GLU A 128 -0.24 7.66 5.08
CA GLU A 128 -1.14 6.53 5.26
C GLU A 128 -2.47 6.97 5.90
N ARG A 129 -3.56 6.46 5.34
CA ARG A 129 -4.93 6.72 5.80
C ARG A 129 -5.07 6.44 7.29
N ALA A 130 -5.54 7.43 8.04
CA ALA A 130 -5.74 7.40 9.49
C ALA A 130 -4.48 7.15 10.35
N VAL A 131 -3.28 7.17 9.76
CA VAL A 131 -2.00 6.96 10.45
C VAL A 131 -1.11 8.19 10.33
N GLY A 132 -0.95 8.73 9.12
CA GLY A 132 -0.02 9.82 8.82
C GLY A 132 1.23 9.33 8.11
N ILE A 133 2.36 10.03 8.29
CA ILE A 133 3.64 9.63 7.68
C ILE A 133 4.14 8.31 8.29
N THR A 134 4.45 7.35 7.43
CA THR A 134 5.05 6.07 7.82
C THR A 134 6.37 5.84 7.09
N GLN A 135 7.23 5.01 7.68
CA GLN A 135 8.55 4.73 7.11
C GLN A 135 8.47 3.79 5.90
N ALA A 136 7.50 2.87 5.88
CA ALA A 136 7.30 1.95 4.78
C ALA A 136 5.84 1.49 4.73
N CYS A 137 5.28 1.41 3.52
CA CYS A 137 3.93 0.91 3.27
C CYS A 137 3.93 0.00 2.03
N GLY A 138 3.72 -1.31 2.23
CA GLY A 138 3.82 -2.29 1.15
C GLY A 138 2.78 -2.10 0.04
N SER A 139 1.51 -1.87 0.40
CA SER A 139 0.45 -1.67 -0.60
C SER A 139 0.61 -0.34 -1.34
N ALA A 140 1.14 0.71 -0.70
CA ALA A 140 1.45 1.98 -1.35
C ALA A 140 2.60 1.86 -2.35
N ALA A 141 3.64 1.09 -2.02
CA ALA A 141 4.71 0.76 -2.98
C ALA A 141 4.17 0.02 -4.21
N CYS A 142 3.28 -0.95 -4.00
CA CYS A 142 2.59 -1.68 -5.07
C CYS A 142 1.71 -0.76 -5.93
N ALA A 143 0.94 0.12 -5.30
CA ALA A 143 0.13 1.10 -6.03
C ALA A 143 1.01 2.07 -6.84
N THR A 144 2.18 2.45 -6.32
CA THR A 144 3.10 3.40 -6.96
C THR A 144 3.72 2.81 -8.23
N ILE A 145 4.19 1.56 -8.22
CA ILE A 145 4.70 0.93 -9.46
C ILE A 145 3.59 0.82 -10.52
N VAL A 146 2.39 0.40 -10.11
CA VAL A 146 1.23 0.29 -11.03
C VAL A 146 0.91 1.65 -11.65
N ALA A 147 0.88 2.71 -10.82
CA ALA A 147 0.66 4.06 -11.28
C ALA A 147 1.74 4.54 -12.26
N ALA A 148 3.01 4.24 -11.99
CA ALA A 148 4.14 4.67 -12.81
C ALA A 148 4.13 3.99 -14.19
N VAL A 149 3.88 2.68 -14.22
CA VAL A 149 3.73 1.90 -15.46
C VAL A 149 2.54 2.39 -16.28
N ARG A 150 1.38 2.62 -15.66
CA ARG A 150 0.19 3.14 -16.35
C ARG A 150 0.41 4.54 -16.96
N ARG A 151 1.39 5.28 -16.44
CA ARG A 151 1.82 6.59 -16.92
C ARG A 151 3.03 6.52 -17.85
N GLU A 152 3.50 5.33 -18.19
CA GLU A 152 4.67 5.07 -19.05
C GLU A 152 5.96 5.71 -18.51
N LEU A 153 6.09 5.85 -17.18
CA LEU A 153 7.22 6.51 -16.54
C LEU A 153 8.36 5.55 -16.20
N THR A 154 8.05 4.27 -15.99
CA THR A 154 9.00 3.22 -15.58
C THR A 154 8.70 1.90 -16.30
N GLU A 155 9.64 0.98 -16.21
CA GLU A 155 9.41 -0.42 -16.51
C GLU A 155 8.47 -1.06 -15.47
N ARG A 156 8.05 -2.30 -15.75
CA ARG A 156 7.15 -3.08 -14.88
C ARG A 156 7.85 -3.71 -13.67
N LYS A 157 9.18 -3.60 -13.58
CA LYS A 157 9.98 -4.03 -12.44
C LYS A 157 10.87 -2.88 -11.99
N VAL A 158 10.76 -2.49 -10.73
CA VAL A 158 11.52 -1.37 -10.18
C VAL A 158 12.04 -1.65 -8.77
N GLU A 159 13.14 -0.98 -8.41
CA GLU A 159 13.47 -0.71 -7.02
C GLU A 159 12.61 0.46 -6.52
N MET A 160 11.92 0.24 -5.40
CA MET A 160 11.18 1.28 -4.69
C MET A 160 11.94 1.69 -3.43
N ILE A 161 12.37 2.94 -3.36
CA ILE A 161 13.04 3.53 -2.20
C ILE A 161 11.99 4.21 -1.31
N LEU A 162 11.82 3.71 -0.09
CA LEU A 162 10.99 4.30 0.96
C LEU A 162 11.89 4.88 2.07
N ASP A 163 11.31 5.62 3.02
CA ASP A 163 12.05 6.20 4.14
C ASP A 163 12.72 5.12 5.01
N GLY A 164 12.06 3.96 5.15
CA GLY A 164 12.50 2.83 5.96
C GLY A 164 13.36 1.78 5.24
N GLY A 165 13.71 2.00 3.97
CA GLY A 165 14.50 1.05 3.16
C GLY A 165 13.91 0.83 1.77
N SER A 166 14.44 -0.14 1.03
CA SER A 166 13.99 -0.44 -0.33
C SER A 166 13.22 -1.76 -0.44
N LEU A 167 12.42 -1.84 -1.50
CA LEU A 167 11.67 -3.02 -1.93
C LEU A 167 11.91 -3.24 -3.42
N THR A 168 11.92 -4.49 -3.87
CA THR A 168 11.80 -4.82 -5.30
C THR A 168 10.33 -5.06 -5.61
N LEU A 169 9.81 -4.37 -6.62
CA LEU A 169 8.42 -4.47 -7.07
C LEU A 169 8.39 -4.94 -8.51
N GLU A 170 7.45 -5.82 -8.83
CA GLU A 170 7.21 -6.29 -10.20
C GLU A 170 5.72 -6.43 -10.46
N TRP A 171 5.17 -5.64 -11.38
CA TRP A 171 3.82 -5.85 -11.89
C TRP A 171 3.90 -6.75 -13.11
N ARG A 172 3.60 -8.04 -12.97
CA ARG A 172 3.86 -9.04 -14.01
C ARG A 172 2.87 -8.92 -15.17
N GLU A 173 3.32 -9.11 -16.41
CA GLU A 173 2.44 -9.02 -17.60
C GLU A 173 1.60 -10.29 -17.82
N GLN A 174 2.11 -11.45 -17.41
CA GLN A 174 1.45 -12.73 -17.69
C GLN A 174 0.14 -12.93 -16.93
N ASP A 175 -0.02 -12.27 -15.78
CA ASP A 175 -1.19 -12.42 -14.90
C ASP A 175 -1.65 -11.11 -14.26
N GLU A 176 -0.97 -9.99 -14.49
CA GLU A 176 -1.25 -8.69 -13.89
C GLU A 176 -1.12 -8.67 -12.35
N HIS A 177 -0.45 -9.65 -11.74
CA HIS A 177 -0.17 -9.65 -10.31
C HIS A 177 1.01 -8.74 -9.97
N VAL A 178 0.92 -8.05 -8.82
CA VAL A 178 2.04 -7.28 -8.27
C VAL A 178 2.79 -8.14 -7.26
N ILE A 179 4.06 -8.41 -7.54
CA ILE A 179 4.97 -9.09 -6.60
C ILE A 179 5.77 -8.03 -5.85
N MET A 180 5.74 -8.14 -4.53
CA MET A 180 6.52 -7.28 -3.63
C MET A 180 7.53 -8.11 -2.85
N THR A 181 8.80 -7.82 -3.07
CA THR A 181 9.93 -8.51 -2.42
C THR A 181 10.70 -7.54 -1.54
N GLY A 182 11.06 -7.99 -0.34
CA GLY A 182 11.99 -7.24 0.50
C GLY A 182 12.31 -7.94 1.80
N PRO A 183 13.16 -7.31 2.63
CA PRO A 183 13.70 -7.95 3.81
C PRO A 183 12.66 -8.09 4.92
N VAL A 184 12.99 -9.00 5.83
CA VAL A 184 12.38 -9.18 7.16
C VAL A 184 13.51 -9.16 8.18
N ALA A 185 13.26 -8.56 9.33
CA ALA A 185 14.22 -8.52 10.43
C ALA A 185 13.53 -8.89 11.74
N TYR A 186 14.08 -9.88 12.43
CA TYR A 186 13.70 -10.18 13.80
C TYR A 186 14.39 -9.18 14.74
N VAL A 187 13.62 -8.54 15.62
CA VAL A 187 14.14 -7.54 16.55
C VAL A 187 14.35 -8.15 17.94
N ALA A 188 13.31 -8.72 18.53
CA ALA A 188 13.33 -9.37 19.84
C ALA A 188 12.03 -10.16 20.08
N GLU A 189 12.08 -11.12 21.01
CA GLU A 189 10.90 -11.72 21.64
C GLU A 189 10.84 -11.41 23.14
N GLY A 190 9.64 -11.48 23.71
CA GLY A 190 9.45 -11.26 25.13
C GLY A 190 8.08 -11.73 25.62
N VAL A 191 7.96 -11.90 26.92
CA VAL A 191 6.70 -12.25 27.60
C VAL A 191 6.22 -11.02 28.37
N LEU A 192 4.97 -10.63 28.15
CA LEU A 192 4.32 -9.58 28.93
C LEU A 192 3.54 -10.20 30.09
N ASP A 193 3.71 -9.66 31.29
CA ASP A 193 2.84 -10.01 32.41
C ASP A 193 1.40 -9.61 32.09
N PRO A 194 0.41 -10.51 32.21
CA PRO A 194 -0.98 -10.19 31.89
C PRO A 194 -1.55 -9.00 32.67
N THR A 195 -1.00 -8.67 33.84
CA THR A 195 -1.39 -7.50 34.63
C THR A 195 -1.03 -6.17 33.97
N LEU A 196 -0.08 -6.17 33.02
CA LEU A 196 0.29 -5.00 32.22
C LEU A 196 -0.69 -4.75 31.06
N LEU A 197 -1.48 -5.76 30.68
CA LEU A 197 -2.56 -5.60 29.72
C LEU A 197 -3.75 -4.95 30.43
N GLY A 198 -3.99 -3.67 30.18
CA GLY A 198 -5.12 -2.94 30.76
C GLY A 198 -6.46 -3.67 30.56
N LYS A 199 -7.47 -3.36 31.40
CA LYS A 199 -8.78 -4.00 31.30
C LYS A 199 -9.31 -3.92 29.86
N PRO A 200 -9.78 -5.03 29.26
CA PRO A 200 -10.31 -5.00 27.91
C PRO A 200 -11.41 -3.94 27.80
N ARG A 201 -11.27 -3.01 26.85
CA ARG A 201 -12.34 -2.06 26.55
C ARG A 201 -13.58 -2.86 26.17
N ALA A 202 -14.74 -2.48 26.69
CA ALA A 202 -16.01 -3.13 26.38
C ALA A 202 -16.15 -3.25 24.85
N LYS A 203 -16.54 -4.44 24.36
CA LYS A 203 -16.77 -4.68 22.94
C LYS A 203 -17.68 -3.57 22.39
N VAL A 204 -17.18 -2.81 21.42
CA VAL A 204 -18.02 -1.87 20.67
C VAL A 204 -19.08 -2.72 19.99
N LYS A 205 -20.36 -2.53 20.35
CA LYS A 205 -21.45 -3.23 19.70
C LYS A 205 -21.36 -2.96 18.19
N PRO A 206 -21.46 -3.97 17.32
CA PRO A 206 -21.54 -3.74 15.89
C PRO A 206 -22.68 -2.75 15.62
N LYS A 207 -22.42 -1.72 14.81
CA LYS A 207 -23.47 -0.79 14.36
C LYS A 207 -24.56 -1.65 13.69
N PRO A 208 -25.85 -1.46 14.04
CA PRO A 208 -26.92 -2.19 13.37
C PRO A 208 -26.84 -1.91 11.87
N GLN A 209 -26.77 -2.97 11.06
CA GLN A 209 -27.00 -2.88 9.63
C GLN A 209 -28.42 -2.34 9.45
N LEU A 210 -28.54 -1.18 8.79
CA LEU A 210 -29.83 -0.69 8.32
C LEU A 210 -30.39 -1.75 7.37
N ALA A 211 -31.45 -2.43 7.80
CA ALA A 211 -32.24 -3.28 6.92
C ALA A 211 -32.82 -2.38 5.84
N VAL A 212 -32.34 -2.53 4.60
CA VAL A 212 -33.00 -1.97 3.44
C VAL A 212 -34.17 -2.90 3.13
N SER A 213 -35.37 -2.48 3.52
CA SER A 213 -36.63 -3.09 3.11
C SER A 213 -37.27 -2.26 2.00
N ALA A 214 -37.32 -2.82 0.79
CA ALA A 214 -38.44 -2.81 -0.14
C ALA A 214 -38.07 -3.66 -1.37
#